data_AF-A0A6A3G217-F1
#
_entry.id   AF-A0A6A3G217-F1
#
_cell.length_a   1.000
_cell.length_b   1.000
_cell.length_c   1.000
_cell.angle_alpha   90.00
_cell.angle_beta   90.00
_cell.angle_gamma   90.00
#
_symmetry.space_group_name_H-M   'P 1'
#
loop_
_entity.id
_entity.type
_entity.pdbx_description
1 polymer ?
#
loop_
_entity_poly.entity_id
_entity_poly.type
_entity_poly.pdbx_seq_one_letter_code
_entity_poly.pdbx_strand_id
1 'polypeptide(L)' 'MPELLQVPTAWYIVERARRRVRNRAGRYERQHEVQYGVRPGGPSSRRWLSAMEFEELLDAHKIEGDLGTGDGV' A
#
# COMPACT_ATOMS: atom_id res chain seq x y z
N MET A 1 3.28 17.02 10.80
CA MET A 1 2.58 16.45 9.63
C MET A 1 3.32 15.18 9.25
N PRO A 2 2.70 13.99 9.25
CA PRO A 2 3.43 12.77 8.97
C PRO A 2 3.86 12.75 7.50
N GLU A 3 5.13 12.46 7.24
CA GLU A 3 5.74 12.44 5.90
C GLU A 3 5.07 11.46 4.93
N LEU A 4 4.27 10.52 5.44
CA LEU A 4 3.44 9.61 4.65
C LEU A 4 2.32 10.31 3.87
N LEU A 5 1.92 11.51 4.30
CA LEU A 5 0.95 12.35 3.58
C LEU A 5 1.60 13.25 2.53
N GLN A 6 2.93 13.26 2.41
CA GLN A 6 3.62 13.75 1.20
C GLN A 6 3.49 12.72 0.07
N VAL A 7 2.24 12.42 -0.28
CA VAL A 7 1.82 11.87 -1.56
C VAL A 7 1.13 13.01 -2.33
N PRO A 8 1.82 14.10 -2.72
CA PRO A 8 1.16 15.21 -3.39
C PRO A 8 0.99 14.93 -4.90
N THR A 9 1.59 13.85 -5.41
CA THR A 9 1.71 13.59 -6.86
C THR A 9 1.08 12.26 -7.30
N ALA A 10 0.88 11.29 -6.41
CA ALA A 10 0.24 10.03 -6.82
C ALA A 10 -1.27 10.13 -6.67
N TRP A 11 -1.94 10.35 -7.80
CA TRP A 11 -3.40 10.33 -7.93
C TRP A 11 -3.97 8.90 -8.01
N TYR A 12 -3.10 7.89 -8.05
CA TYR A 12 -3.47 6.50 -8.22
C TYR A 12 -2.57 5.60 -7.37
N ILE A 13 -3.15 4.91 -6.39
CA ILE A 13 -2.45 3.91 -5.56
C ILE A 13 -3.23 2.60 -5.62
N VAL A 14 -2.55 1.51 -5.94
CA VAL A 14 -3.16 0.16 -6.01
C VAL A 14 -2.29 -0.85 -5.28
N GLU A 15 -2.94 -1.73 -4.52
CA GLU A 15 -2.28 -2.88 -3.92
C GLU A 15 -1.93 -3.92 -5.00
N ARG A 16 -0.67 -4.36 -5.03
CA ARG A 16 -0.17 -5.35 -6.00
C ARG A 16 0.16 -6.70 -5.37
N ALA A 17 0.62 -6.73 -4.13
CA ALA A 17 1.01 -7.97 -3.47
C ALA A 17 0.95 -7.87 -1.95
N ARG A 18 0.90 -9.02 -1.28
CA ARG A 18 0.97 -9.16 0.17
C ARG A 18 2.09 -10.11 0.55
N ARG A 19 2.85 -9.79 1.59
CA ARG A 19 3.85 -10.72 2.13
C ARG A 19 3.91 -10.64 3.65
N ARG A 20 4.45 -11.70 4.26
CA ARG A 20 4.81 -11.72 5.68
C ARG A 20 6.33 -11.70 5.79
N VAL A 21 6.88 -10.67 6.41
CA VAL A 21 8.34 -10.54 6.63
C VAL A 21 8.62 -10.76 8.10
N ARG A 22 9.70 -11.50 8.39
CA ARG A 22 10.16 -11.65 9.77
C ARG A 22 10.99 -10.43 10.14
N ASN A 23 10.54 -9.68 11.13
CA ASN A 23 11.29 -8.54 11.65
C ASN A 23 12.50 -9.01 12.49
N ARG A 24 13.38 -8.07 12.86
CA ARG A 24 14.58 -8.35 13.64
C ARG A 24 14.26 -8.93 15.04
N ALA A 25 13.08 -8.62 15.58
CA ALA A 25 12.57 -9.20 16.82
C ALA A 25 12.00 -10.62 16.65
N GLY A 26 12.10 -11.21 15.45
CA GLY A 26 11.65 -12.55 15.16
C GLY A 26 10.14 -12.68 14.94
N ARG A 27 9.39 -11.58 14.97
CA ARG A 27 7.93 -11.54 14.75
C ARG A 27 7.63 -11.41 13.26
N TYR A 28 6.50 -11.97 12.83
CA TYR A 28 6.04 -11.80 11.46
C TYR A 28 5.18 -10.56 11.35
N GLU A 29 5.55 -9.66 10.44
CA GLU A 29 4.79 -8.46 10.10
C GLU A 29 4.25 -8.61 8.68
N ARG A 30 3.00 -8.19 8.50
CA ARG A 30 2.37 -8.13 7.18
C ARG A 30 2.82 -6.85 6.48
N GLN A 31 3.24 -7.00 5.23
CA GLN A 31 3.58 -5.89 4.35
C GLN A 31 2.75 -5.98 3.07
N HIS A 32 2.42 -4.81 2.56
CA HIS A 32 1.60 -4.62 1.37
C HIS A 32 2.45 -3.92 0.32
N GLU A 33 2.60 -4.53 -0.86
CA GLU A 33 3.20 -3.84 -1.99
C GLU A 33 2.15 -2.96 -2.62
N VAL A 34 2.41 -1.67 -2.66
CA VAL A 34 1.58 -0.70 -3.36
C VAL A 34 2.32 -0.15 -4.55
N GLN A 35 1.58 0.10 -5.61
CA GLN A 35 2.05 0.81 -6.79
C GLN A 35 1.48 2.22 -6.78
N TYR A 36 2.36 3.22 -6.70
CA TYR A 36 2.05 4.62 -6.86
C TYR A 36 2.14 5.02 -8.32
N GLY A 37 1.14 5.73 -8.83
CA GLY A 37 1.13 6.30 -10.17
C GLY A 37 0.40 7.64 -10.21
N VAL A 38 0.68 8.42 -11.26
CA VAL A 38 -0.06 9.67 -11.54
C VAL A 38 -1.33 9.38 -12.35
N ARG A 39 -1.34 8.28 -13.12
CA ARG A 39 -2.46 7.82 -13.94
C ARG A 39 -2.37 6.31 -14.22
N PRO A 40 -3.48 5.63 -14.53
CA PRO A 40 -3.46 4.25 -15.02
C PRO A 40 -2.58 4.12 -16.27
N GLY A 41 -1.67 3.14 -16.28
CA GLY A 41 -0.74 2.91 -17.41
C GLY A 41 0.41 3.91 -17.55
N GLY A 42 0.55 4.86 -16.62
CA GLY A 42 1.69 5.78 -16.56
C GLY A 42 2.92 5.23 -15.83
N PRO A 43 4.02 5.99 -15.77
CA PRO A 43 5.17 5.64 -14.94
C PRO A 43 4.72 5.49 -13.49
N SER A 44 5.12 4.37 -12.89
CA SER A 44 4.66 3.97 -11.57
C SER A 44 5.82 3.45 -10.73
N SER A 45 5.84 3.78 -9.45
CA SER A 45 6.82 3.28 -8.49
C SER A 45 6.17 2.29 -7.54
N ARG A 46 6.85 1.18 -7.28
CA ARG A 46 6.39 0.17 -6.31
C ARG A 46 7.12 0.36 -4.99
N ARG A 47 6.40 0.20 -3.88
CA ARG A 47 6.96 0.26 -2.54
C ARG A 47 6.23 -0.72 -1.64
N TRP A 48 6.97 -1.35 -0.73
CA TRP A 48 6.40 -2.12 0.36
C TRP A 48 6.06 -1.20 1.52
N LEU A 49 4.83 -1.27 1.98
CA LEU A 49 4.31 -0.61 3.16
C LEU A 49 4.08 -1.63 4.27
N SER A 50 4.22 -1.20 5.51
CA SER A 50 3.70 -1.94 6.65
C SER A 50 2.17 -1.99 6.62
N ALA A 51 1.57 -2.91 7.38
CA ALA A 51 0.11 -2.96 7.54
C ALA A 51 -0.47 -1.62 8.04
N MET A 52 0.21 -0.96 8.97
CA MET A 52 -0.21 0.33 9.51
C MET A 52 -0.21 1.44 8.45
N GLU A 53 0.89 1.58 7.69
CA GLU A 53 0.97 2.56 6.60
C GLU A 53 -0.07 2.29 5.50
N PHE A 54 -0.39 1.02 5.24
CA PHE A 54 -1.41 0.63 4.28
C PHE A 54 -2.82 0.98 4.77
N GLU A 55 -3.13 0.68 6.03
CA GLU A 55 -4.40 1.03 6.68
C GLU A 55 -4.62 2.54 6.71
N GLU A 56 -3.60 3.35 7.00
CA GLU A 56 -3.70 4.81 6.95
C GLU A 56 -4.07 5.33 5.54
N LEU A 57 -3.53 4.71 4.48
CA LEU A 57 -3.89 5.07 3.10
C LEU A 57 -5.29 4.58 2.70
N LEU A 58 -5.71 3.43 3.23
CA LEU A 58 -7.04 2.88 3.04
C LEU A 58 -8.11 3.75 3.72
N ASP A 59 -7.88 4.13 4.97
CA ASP A 59 -8.74 5.03 5.76
C ASP A 59 -8.81 6.42 5.13
N ALA A 60 -7.71 6.89 4.54
CA ALA A 60 -7.68 8.15 3.77
C ALA A 60 -8.33 8.03 2.37
N HIS A 61 -8.89 6.86 2.03
CA HIS A 61 -9.53 6.57 0.75
C HIS A 61 -8.63 6.84 -0.47
N LYS A 62 -7.32 6.58 -0.33
CA LYS A 62 -6.33 6.80 -1.39
C LYS A 62 -6.00 5.56 -2.21
N ILE A 63 -6.47 4.39 -1.79
CA ILE A 63 -6.23 3.11 -2.45
C ILE A 63 -7.43 2.80 -3.35
N GLU A 64 -7.21 2.81 -4.66
CA GLU A 64 -8.24 2.59 -5.68
C GLU A 64 -8.62 1.11 -5.84
N GLY A 65 -7.75 0.20 -5.38
CA GLY A 65 -7.98 -1.24 -5.43
C GLY A 65 -7.12 -1.97 -4.42
N ASP A 66 -7.76 -2.61 -3.45
CA ASP A 66 -7.15 -3.50 -2.48
C ASP A 66 -7.45 -4.96 -2.82
N LEU A 67 -6.52 -5.86 -2.51
CA LEU A 67 -6.66 -7.31 -2.74
C LEU A 67 -7.53 -8.00 -1.67
N GLY A 68 -8.18 -7.25 -0.78
CA GLY A 68 -8.96 -7.72 0.38
C GLY A 68 -10.46 -7.69 0.15
N THR A 69 -10.92 -6.99 -0.89
CA THR A 69 -12.35 -6.90 -1.26
C THR A 69 -12.87 -8.16 -1.99
N GLY A 70 -12.07 -9.23 -2.14
CA GLY A 70 -12.45 -10.37 -3.01
C GLY A 70 -11.92 -11.75 -2.66
N ASP A 71 -11.86 -12.14 -1.38
CA ASP A 71 -11.66 -13.55 -1.02
C ASP A 71 -12.62 -13.92 0.13
N GLY A 72 -13.87 -14.18 -0.26
CA GLY A 72 -14.99 -14.52 0.60
C GLY A 72 -15.96 -15.48 -0.10
N VAL A 73 -15.43 -16.49 -0.79
CA VAL A 73 -16.17 -17.68 -1.27
C VAL A 73 -15.39 -18.95 -1.02
#